data_AF-A0A4Q3GQZ0-F1
#
_entry.id   AF-A0A4Q3GQZ0-F1
#
_cell.length_a   1.000
_cell.length_b   1.000
_cell.length_c   1.000
_cell.angle_alpha   90.00
_cell.angle_beta   90.00
_cell.angle_gamma   90.00
#
_symmetry.space_group_name_H-M   'P 1'
#
loop_
_entity.id
_entity.type
_entity.pdbx_description
1 polymer ?
#
loop_
_entity_poly.entity_id
_entity_poly.type
_entity_poly.pdbx_seq_one_letter_code
_entity_poly.pdbx_strand_id
1 'polypeptide(L)' 'YNVGLSQRRNSSVRDYLTARGIPDASIASQAFGESQPRVPTADGVRELQNRRVEITYGPGSGM' A
#
# COMPACT_ATOMS: atom_id res chain seq x y z
N TYR A 1 8.16 -12.28 6.10
CA TYR A 1 7.36 -11.16 6.64
C TYR A 1 7.97 -9.81 6.29
N ASN A 2 7.46 -9.10 5.28
CA ASN A 2 8.10 -7.88 4.75
C ASN A 2 7.32 -6.58 4.98
N VAL A 3 6.93 -6.28 6.23
CA VAL A 3 6.22 -5.03 6.60
C VAL A 3 7.03 -3.77 6.27
N GLY A 4 8.35 -3.80 6.46
CA GLY A 4 9.20 -2.65 6.09
C GLY A 4 9.21 -2.35 4.58
N LEU A 5 9.06 -3.38 3.73
CA LEU A 5 8.97 -3.18 2.28
C LEU A 5 7.63 -2.57 1.87
N SER A 6 6.52 -3.03 2.46
CA SER A 6 5.20 -2.47 2.19
C SER A 6 5.12 -1.02 2.67
N GLN A 7 5.69 -0.68 3.82
CA GLN A 7 5.80 0.69 4.31
C GLN A 7 6.56 1.60 3.34
N ARG A 8 7.74 1.18 2.84
CA ARG A 8 8.51 1.97 1.86
C ARG A 8 7.75 2.23 0.57
N ARG A 9 7.04 1.22 0.05
CA ARG A 9 6.19 1.38 -1.14
C ARG A 9 5.05 2.36 -0.88
N ASN A 10 4.44 2.26 0.29
CA ASN A 10 3.36 3.16 0.70
C ASN A 10 3.85 4.62 0.80
N SER A 11 5.01 4.85 1.43
CA SER A 11 5.65 6.17 1.49
C SER A 11 5.88 6.74 0.09
N SER A 12 6.46 5.95 -0.82
CA SER A 12 6.71 6.42 -2.20
C SER A 12 5.44 6.82 -2.94
N VAL A 13 4.31 6.14 -2.71
CA VAL A 13 3.02 6.51 -3.30
C VAL A 13 2.46 7.78 -2.64
N ARG A 14 2.54 7.88 -1.31
CA ARG A 14 2.12 9.07 -0.55
C ARG A 14 2.90 10.32 -0.99
N ASP A 15 4.22 10.20 -1.14
CA ASP A 15 5.09 11.28 -1.60
C ASP A 15 4.73 11.73 -3.03
N TYR A 16 4.39 10.78 -3.91
CA TYR A 16 3.94 11.10 -5.25
C TYR A 16 2.60 11.86 -5.27
N LEU A 17 1.63 11.44 -4.44
CA LEU A 17 0.32 12.08 -4.37
C LEU A 17 0.40 13.50 -3.77
N THR A 18 1.22 13.67 -2.72
CA THR A 18 1.45 14.98 -2.10
C THR A 18 2.15 15.94 -3.06
N ALA A 19 3.12 15.46 -3.83
CA ALA A 19 3.76 16.24 -4.90
C ALA A 19 2.78 16.67 -6.03
N ARG A 20 1.63 15.99 -6.15
CA ARG A 20 0.54 16.35 -7.08
C ARG A 20 -0.56 17.20 -6.44
N GLY A 21 -0.35 17.69 -5.22
CA GLY A 21 -1.24 18.64 -4.55
C GLY A 21 -2.35 18.01 -3.71
N ILE A 22 -2.31 16.69 -3.47
CA ILE A 22 -3.20 16.06 -2.49
C ILE A 22 -2.64 16.34 -1.08
N PRO A 23 -3.39 16.99 -0.17
CA PRO A 23 -2.90 17.26 1.17
C PRO A 23 -2.55 15.97 1.92
N ASP A 24 -1.41 15.95 2.60
CA ASP A 24 -0.97 14.80 3.38
C ASP A 24 -2.01 14.35 4.43
N ALA A 25 -2.67 15.34 5.04
CA ALA A 25 -3.73 15.12 6.02
C ALA A 25 -4.98 14.41 5.46
N SER A 26 -5.19 14.40 4.15
CA SER A 26 -6.31 13.65 3.52
C SER A 26 -5.91 12.23 3.10
N ILE A 27 -4.69 11.79 3.39
CA ILE A 27 -4.18 10.47 3.02
C ILE A 27 -4.04 9.61 4.29
N ALA A 28 -4.89 8.59 4.40
CA ALA A 28 -4.68 7.49 5.33
C ALA A 28 -3.91 6.36 4.63
N SER A 29 -2.98 5.72 5.34
CA SER A 29 -2.09 4.72 4.76
C SER A 29 -1.87 3.55 5.72
N GLN A 30 -2.02 2.31 5.24
CA GLN A 30 -1.76 1.09 6.00
C GLN A 30 -0.81 0.15 5.23
N ALA A 31 -0.01 -0.63 5.95
CA ALA A 31 1.00 -1.51 5.37
C ALA A 31 0.87 -2.92 5.94
N PHE A 32 0.38 -3.86 5.13
CA PHE A 32 0.08 -5.23 5.59
C PHE A 32 1.25 -6.21 5.40
N GLY A 33 2.21 -5.89 4.52
CA GLY A 33 3.32 -6.80 4.25
C GLY A 33 2.83 -8.08 3.57
N GLU A 34 3.23 -9.24 4.07
CA GLU A 34 2.85 -10.55 3.52
C GLU A 34 1.63 -11.17 4.22
N SER A 35 1.01 -10.49 5.18
CA SER A 35 -0.15 -11.01 5.94
C SER A 35 -1.46 -10.95 5.16
N GLN A 36 -1.53 -10.12 4.11
CA GLN A 36 -2.71 -9.97 3.25
C GLN A 36 -2.33 -10.06 1.76
N PRO A 37 -1.90 -11.22 1.27
CA PRO A 37 -1.65 -11.41 -0.15
C PRO A 37 -2.97 -11.40 -0.93
N ARG A 38 -2.96 -10.89 -2.16
CA ARG A 38 -4.13 -10.97 -3.07
C ARG A 38 -4.27 -12.35 -3.67
N VAL A 39 -3.14 -12.97 -4.00
CA VAL A 39 -3.07 -14.34 -4.44
C VAL A 39 -2.35 -15.12 -3.35
N PRO A 40 -2.99 -16.12 -2.71
CA PRO A 40 -2.33 -16.97 -1.73
C PRO A 40 -1.08 -17.60 -2.34
N THR A 41 0.06 -17.38 -1.70
CA THR A 41 1.35 -17.92 -2.11
C THR A 41 2.09 -18.47 -0.91
N ALA A 42 2.91 -19.50 -1.10
CA ALA A 42 3.84 -19.93 -0.06
C ALA A 42 4.85 -18.82 0.28
N ASP A 43 5.47 -18.92 1.45
CA ASP A 43 6.47 -17.93 1.89
C ASP A 43 7.65 -17.85 0.89
N GLY A 44 8.16 -16.65 0.67
CA GLY A 44 9.25 -16.37 -0.26
C GLY A 44 8.91 -16.47 -1.75
N VAL A 45 7.70 -16.90 -2.13
CA VAL A 45 7.31 -17.00 -3.55
C VAL A 45 7.07 -15.61 -4.14
N ARG A 46 7.76 -15.33 -5.25
CA ARG A 46 7.58 -14.09 -6.00
C ARG A 46 6.28 -14.13 -6.78
N GLU A 47 5.32 -13.32 -6.36
CA GLU A 47 4.08 -13.03 -7.10
C GLU A 47 3.96 -11.52 -7.38
N LEU A 48 3.80 -11.14 -8.64
CA LEU A 48 3.74 -9.74 -9.06
C LEU A 48 2.48 -9.04 -8.54
N GLN A 49 1.35 -9.76 -8.48
CA GLN A 49 0.09 -9.24 -7.97
C GLN A 49 0.13 -8.94 -6.46
N ASN A 50 1.02 -9.60 -5.71
CA ASN A 50 1.25 -9.33 -4.29
C ASN A 50 2.18 -8.12 -4.06
N ARG A 51 2.79 -7.58 -5.12
CA ARG A 51 3.71 -6.42 -5.08
C ARG A 51 3.01 -5.12 -5.50
N ARG A 52 1.83 -4.86 -4.93
CA ARG A 52 0.97 -3.72 -5.30
C ARG A 52 0.78 -2.73 -4.15
N VAL A 53 0.30 -1.54 -4.50
CA VAL A 53 -0.30 -0.57 -3.59
C VAL A 53 -1.72 -0.36 -4.07
N GLU A 54 -2.70 -0.41 -3.17
CA GLU A 54 -4.10 -0.14 -3.46
C GLU A 54 -4.43 1.28 -2.99
N ILE A 55 -5.16 2.03 -3.83
CA ILE A 55 -5.62 3.38 -3.52
C ILE A 55 -7.13 3.38 -3.62
N THR A 56 -7.80 3.71 -2.53
CA THR A 56 -9.25 3.93 -2.48
C THR A 56 -9.53 5.41 -2.27
N TYR A 57 -10.57 5.94 -2.91
CA TYR A 57 -10.97 7.34 -2.80
C TYR A 57 -12.49 7.49 -2.84
N GLY A 58 -12.99 8.56 -2.21
CA GLY A 58 -14.43 8.83 -2.08
C GLY A 58 -15.03 8.36 -0.75
N PRO A 59 -16.35 8.55 -0.58
CA PRO A 59 -17.06 8.20 0.67
C PRO A 59 -16.81 6.74 1.08
N GLY A 60 -16.45 6.53 2.35
CA GLY A 60 -16.14 5.19 2.88
C GLY A 60 -14.71 4.71 2.66
N SER A 61 -13.83 5.51 2.05
CA SER A 61 -12.41 5.17 1.94
C SER A 61 -11.69 5.40 3.27
N GLY A 62 -10.90 4.41 3.71
CA GLY A 62 -10.10 4.49 4.94
C GLY A 62 -10.86 4.23 6.25
N MET A 63 -12.12 3.79 6.16
CA MET A 63 -12.95 3.31 7.29
C MET A 63 -12.64 1.85 7.63
#